data_AF-A7SM38-F1
#
_entry.id   AF-A7SM38-F1
#
_cell.length_a   1.000
_cell.length_b   1.000
_cell.length_c   1.000
_cell.angle_alpha   90.00
_cell.angle_beta   90.00
_cell.angle_gamma   90.00
#
_symmetry.space_group_name_H-M   'P 1'
#
loop_
_entity.id
_entity.type
_entity.pdbx_description
1 polymer ?
#
loop_
_entity_poly.entity_id
_entity_poly.type
_entity_poly.pdbx_seq_one_letter_code
_entity_poly.pdbx_strand_id
1 'polypeptide(L)'
;KKRLQAFLGELLRTGCLKGFKYFALYLRGREELICRVLNEPMWIWVYGYLVPSPLHQPVFPALVDMGLWISSSQSLTPTCLSSLSGYGFMDIGLPPASPSERDIDLKDDKSTLFLIACYARYNCPYVWVRSNHERLVCFSADEEIANQQKDSPLKLRSTSSWKKRDTKLWDIIAEIVKLCMYPAPLNPFTVDFKYFEGLPSGERLIATGAMASFLQKVVTSGEHAYNARVLDDLGELTRRHFKDLQTFTRQS
;
A
#
# COMPACT_ATOMS: atom_id res chain seq x y z
N LYS A 1 -12.41 -17.75 12.27
CA LYS A 1 -11.24 -18.65 12.08
C LYS A 1 -11.00 -19.03 10.61
N LYS A 2 -11.93 -19.64 9.87
CA LYS A 2 -11.72 -20.02 8.43
C LYS A 2 -11.27 -18.84 7.55
N ARG A 3 -11.92 -17.69 7.70
CA ARG A 3 -11.57 -16.46 6.96
C ARG A 3 -10.18 -15.91 7.28
N LEU A 4 -9.81 -15.89 8.57
CA LEU A 4 -8.48 -15.50 9.02
C LEU A 4 -7.41 -16.40 8.37
N GLN A 5 -7.61 -17.72 8.41
CA GLN A 5 -6.69 -18.69 7.82
C GLN A 5 -6.57 -18.49 6.29
N ALA A 6 -7.67 -18.20 5.60
CA ALA A 6 -7.64 -17.88 4.18
C ALA A 6 -6.80 -16.63 3.89
N PHE A 7 -6.97 -15.57 4.68
CA PHE A 7 -6.22 -14.33 4.55
C PHE A 7 -4.73 -14.52 4.86
N LEU A 8 -4.38 -15.28 5.89
CA LEU A 8 -2.98 -15.63 6.19
C LEU A 8 -2.35 -16.44 5.05
N GLY A 9 -3.09 -17.35 4.43
CA GLY A 9 -2.66 -18.07 3.24
C GLY A 9 -2.46 -17.15 2.01
N GLU A 10 -3.29 -16.12 1.86
CA GLU A 10 -3.09 -15.07 0.84
C GLU A 10 -1.85 -14.23 1.14
N LEU A 11 -1.64 -13.86 2.40
CA LEU A 11 -0.47 -13.11 2.87
C LEU A 11 0.83 -13.83 2.55
N LEU A 12 0.92 -15.13 2.85
CA LEU A 12 2.10 -15.97 2.54
C LEU A 12 2.35 -16.10 1.03
N ARG A 13 1.30 -16.26 0.21
CA ARG A 13 1.48 -16.43 -1.25
C ARG A 13 1.87 -15.13 -1.94
N THR A 14 1.19 -14.03 -1.57
CA THR A 14 1.40 -12.72 -2.18
C THR A 14 2.69 -12.08 -1.70
N GLY A 15 3.07 -12.29 -0.44
CA GLY A 15 4.24 -11.66 0.17
C GLY A 15 5.60 -12.11 -0.40
N CYS A 16 5.64 -13.22 -1.14
CA CYS A 16 6.84 -13.67 -1.86
C CYS A 16 6.97 -13.05 -3.27
N LEU A 17 5.93 -12.36 -3.76
CA LEU A 17 5.93 -11.82 -5.11
C LEU A 17 6.83 -10.57 -5.21
N LYS A 18 7.49 -10.43 -6.35
CA LYS A 18 8.35 -9.31 -6.72
C LYS A 18 8.01 -8.84 -8.13
N GLY A 19 8.50 -7.66 -8.51
CA GLY A 19 8.27 -7.09 -9.84
C GLY A 19 7.00 -6.25 -9.95
N PHE A 20 6.57 -5.63 -8.85
CA PHE A 20 5.58 -4.54 -8.90
C PHE A 20 6.30 -3.20 -9.04
N LYS A 21 5.73 -2.29 -9.84
CA LYS A 21 6.35 -0.98 -10.12
C LYS A 21 6.30 -0.01 -8.94
N TYR A 22 5.23 -0.07 -8.15
CA TYR A 22 4.91 0.96 -7.16
C TYR A 22 5.15 0.54 -5.71
N PHE A 23 5.32 -0.74 -5.46
CA PHE A 23 5.53 -1.24 -4.11
C PHE A 23 6.38 -2.50 -4.13
N ALA A 24 6.95 -2.84 -2.98
CA ALA A 24 7.65 -4.08 -2.73
C ALA A 24 7.06 -4.76 -1.50
N LEU A 25 7.06 -6.09 -1.51
CA LEU A 25 6.55 -6.91 -0.42
C LEU A 25 7.70 -7.69 0.22
N TYR A 26 7.63 -7.84 1.53
CA TYR A 26 8.55 -8.67 2.29
C TYR A 26 7.80 -9.38 3.43
N LEU A 27 7.84 -10.71 3.43
CA LEU A 27 7.27 -11.52 4.50
C LEU A 27 8.16 -11.44 5.73
N ARG A 28 7.64 -10.83 6.80
CA ARG A 28 8.31 -10.76 8.10
C ARG A 28 7.98 -11.96 8.97
N GLY A 29 6.76 -12.49 8.86
CA GLY A 29 6.33 -13.64 9.63
C GLY A 29 5.08 -14.29 9.06
N ARG A 30 4.54 -15.29 9.77
CA ARG A 30 3.32 -16.00 9.36
C ARG A 30 2.08 -15.10 9.34
N GLU A 31 2.07 -14.07 10.16
CA GLU A 31 0.94 -13.13 10.32
C GLU A 31 1.30 -11.70 9.93
N GLU A 32 2.53 -11.46 9.46
CA GLU A 32 3.11 -10.12 9.24
C GLU A 32 3.72 -9.99 7.86
N LEU A 33 3.30 -8.95 7.14
CA LEU A 33 3.80 -8.57 5.82
C LEU A 33 4.24 -7.11 5.83
N ILE A 34 5.46 -6.85 5.41
CA ILE A 34 5.94 -5.51 5.13
C ILE A 34 5.58 -5.15 3.70
N CYS A 35 5.00 -3.96 3.52
CA CYS A 35 4.73 -3.36 2.23
C CYS A 35 5.42 -2.00 2.15
N ARG A 36 6.40 -1.87 1.27
CA ARG A 36 7.10 -0.61 0.99
C ARG A 36 6.49 -0.01 -0.28
N VAL A 37 5.93 1.18 -0.19
CA VAL A 37 5.22 1.84 -1.29
C VAL A 37 5.98 3.08 -1.72
N LEU A 38 6.15 3.29 -3.03
CA LEU A 38 6.81 4.47 -3.56
C LEU A 38 6.00 5.74 -3.32
N ASN A 39 6.73 6.84 -3.17
CA ASN A 39 6.20 8.17 -2.89
C ASN A 39 6.19 9.11 -4.11
N GLU A 40 6.75 8.69 -5.26
CA GLU A 40 7.06 9.57 -6.40
C GLU A 40 5.98 9.63 -7.50
N PRO A 41 5.82 10.81 -8.17
CA PRO A 41 6.15 12.15 -7.70
C PRO A 41 4.88 12.85 -7.19
N MET A 42 4.80 13.07 -5.88
CA MET A 42 4.00 14.14 -5.29
C MET A 42 4.62 15.48 -5.71
N TRP A 43 4.41 15.86 -6.98
CA TRP A 43 5.04 17.03 -7.60
C TRP A 43 4.54 18.31 -6.93
N ILE A 44 5.33 18.95 -6.07
CA ILE A 44 5.42 20.41 -6.04
C ILE A 44 4.08 21.18 -5.80
N TRP A 45 3.29 20.83 -4.76
CA TRP A 45 2.15 21.67 -4.29
C TRP A 45 2.12 21.96 -2.77
N VAL A 46 3.19 21.66 -2.03
CA VAL A 46 3.53 22.45 -0.83
C VAL A 46 4.48 23.61 -1.21
N TYR A 47 5.30 23.44 -2.26
CA TYR A 47 6.34 24.42 -2.63
C TYR A 47 5.88 25.60 -3.50
N GLY A 48 4.60 25.71 -3.87
CA GLY A 48 4.08 26.78 -4.74
C GLY A 48 3.53 28.04 -4.03
N TYR A 49 3.26 28.00 -2.72
CA TYR A 49 2.80 29.19 -1.95
C TYR A 49 3.87 29.79 -1.02
N LEU A 50 5.06 29.16 -0.95
CA LEU A 50 6.22 29.62 -0.19
C LEU A 50 7.22 30.37 -1.08
N VAL A 51 6.76 31.31 -1.91
CA VAL A 51 7.62 32.46 -2.23
C VAL A 51 7.37 33.48 -1.12
N PRO A 52 8.32 33.70 -0.20
CA PRO A 52 8.12 34.65 0.89
C PRO A 52 8.20 36.07 0.34
N SER A 53 7.07 36.78 0.29
CA SER A 53 7.12 38.25 0.36
C SER A 53 7.55 38.62 1.78
N PRO A 54 8.56 39.49 1.96
CA PRO A 54 9.16 39.76 3.26
C PRO A 54 8.33 40.79 4.01
N LEU A 55 7.11 40.44 4.43
CA LEU A 55 6.31 41.20 5.41
C LEU A 55 5.03 40.39 5.67
N HIS A 56 4.99 39.74 6.84
CA HIS A 56 3.84 39.18 7.57
C HIS A 56 4.00 37.71 7.99
N GLN A 57 3.70 37.49 9.27
CA GLN A 57 3.80 36.25 10.02
C GLN A 57 2.88 35.15 9.42
N PRO A 58 3.26 33.85 9.52
CA PRO A 58 2.48 32.78 8.90
C PRO A 58 1.23 32.48 9.72
N VAL A 59 0.09 32.90 9.21
CA VAL A 59 -1.23 32.37 9.60
C VAL A 59 -1.52 31.21 8.66
N PHE A 60 -1.65 30.00 9.19
CA PHE A 60 -2.11 28.84 8.44
C PHE A 60 -3.56 29.06 8.00
N PRO A 61 -3.88 29.19 6.70
CA PRO A 61 -5.27 29.14 6.27
C PRO A 61 -5.66 27.67 6.18
N ALA A 62 -6.72 27.32 6.90
CA ALA A 62 -7.40 26.04 6.72
C ALA A 62 -7.72 25.85 5.22
N LEU A 63 -7.54 24.62 4.76
CA LEU A 63 -7.72 24.11 3.40
C LEU A 63 -9.19 24.16 2.90
N VAL A 64 -10.00 25.08 3.45
CA VAL A 64 -11.46 25.17 3.26
C VAL A 64 -11.87 25.98 2.04
N ASP A 65 -10.97 26.81 1.48
CA ASP A 65 -11.37 27.88 0.55
C ASP A 65 -10.85 27.74 -0.89
N MET A 66 -10.48 26.54 -1.34
CA MET A 66 -10.12 26.27 -2.74
C MET A 66 -11.10 25.27 -3.35
N GLY A 67 -12.21 25.81 -3.87
CA GLY A 67 -13.28 25.10 -4.57
C GLY A 67 -12.85 24.44 -5.88
N LEU A 68 -12.01 23.42 -5.81
CA LEU A 68 -11.70 22.53 -6.93
C LEU A 68 -12.77 21.43 -7.01
N TRP A 69 -13.74 21.63 -7.90
CA TRP A 69 -14.71 20.60 -8.29
C TRP A 69 -14.00 19.41 -8.95
N ILE A 70 -13.70 18.39 -8.14
CA ILE A 70 -13.35 17.05 -8.60
C ILE A 70 -14.64 16.24 -8.63
N SER A 71 -15.20 16.08 -9.83
CA SER A 71 -16.40 15.29 -10.06
C SER A 71 -16.22 13.84 -9.58
N SER A 72 -17.08 13.49 -8.63
CA SER A 72 -17.70 12.17 -8.43
C SER A 72 -16.77 10.99 -8.09
N SER A 73 -16.73 10.71 -6.78
CA SER A 73 -16.56 9.37 -6.18
C SER A 73 -15.14 8.95 -5.76
N GLN A 74 -14.41 9.82 -5.06
CA GLN A 74 -13.47 9.48 -3.97
C GLN A 74 -12.68 10.74 -3.57
N SER A 75 -13.36 11.71 -2.95
CA SER A 75 -12.68 12.85 -2.33
C SER A 75 -12.17 12.47 -0.94
N LEU A 76 -10.87 12.62 -0.71
CA LEU A 76 -10.29 12.67 0.63
C LEU A 76 -10.46 14.12 1.12
N THR A 77 -11.51 14.36 1.89
CA THR A 77 -11.71 15.64 2.60
C THR A 77 -10.70 15.78 3.75
N PRO A 78 -10.47 16.98 4.31
CA PRO A 78 -9.69 17.14 5.54
C PRO A 78 -10.23 16.29 6.70
N THR A 79 -11.54 15.99 6.68
CA THR A 79 -12.21 15.04 7.58
C THR A 79 -11.70 13.60 7.42
N CYS A 80 -11.24 13.20 6.23
CA CYS A 80 -10.60 11.90 6.02
C CYS A 80 -9.19 11.84 6.63
N LEU A 81 -8.41 12.91 6.60
CA LEU A 81 -7.10 12.96 7.27
C LEU A 81 -7.26 12.91 8.80
N SER A 82 -8.25 13.63 9.35
CA SER A 82 -8.65 13.50 10.76
C SER A 82 -9.27 12.14 11.10
N SER A 83 -9.81 11.42 10.11
CA SER A 83 -10.31 10.05 10.27
C SER A 83 -9.18 9.01 10.25
N LEU A 84 -8.01 9.33 9.70
CA LEU A 84 -6.81 8.48 9.77
C LEU A 84 -6.08 8.68 11.10
N SER A 85 -6.06 9.91 11.64
CA SER A 85 -5.59 10.19 13.00
C SER A 85 -6.61 9.63 14.01
N GLY A 86 -6.29 8.50 14.61
CA GLY A 86 -7.16 7.73 15.50
C GLY A 86 -7.53 8.38 16.84
N TYR A 87 -7.99 9.63 16.87
CA TYR A 87 -8.48 10.28 18.09
C TYR A 87 -9.66 9.50 18.73
N GLY A 88 -10.42 8.72 17.94
CA GLY A 88 -11.46 7.81 18.45
C GLY A 88 -11.02 6.36 18.70
N PHE A 89 -9.73 6.03 18.51
CA PHE A 89 -9.17 4.67 18.64
C PHE A 89 -8.02 4.61 19.66
N MET A 90 -7.74 5.70 20.39
CA MET A 90 -6.77 5.66 21.50
C MET A 90 -7.15 4.64 22.58
N ASP A 91 -8.42 4.23 22.64
CA ASP A 91 -8.93 3.21 23.58
C ASP A 91 -8.58 1.76 23.24
N ILE A 92 -8.05 1.48 22.05
CA ILE A 92 -7.75 0.09 21.67
C ILE A 92 -6.28 -0.27 21.86
N GLY A 93 -5.36 0.71 21.92
CA GLY A 93 -4.01 0.51 22.45
C GLY A 93 -3.34 -0.80 22.00
N LEU A 94 -3.44 -1.12 20.70
CA LEU A 94 -2.86 -2.33 20.12
C LEU A 94 -1.54 -1.97 19.44
N PRO A 95 -0.43 -1.90 20.19
CA PRO A 95 0.86 -1.88 19.55
C PRO A 95 0.99 -3.15 18.70
N PRO A 96 1.78 -3.11 17.61
CA PRO A 96 2.19 -4.34 16.97
C PRO A 96 2.74 -5.33 18.01
N ALA A 97 2.42 -6.62 17.87
CA ALA A 97 2.95 -7.63 18.77
C ALA A 97 4.49 -7.80 18.64
N SER A 98 5.06 -7.27 17.56
CA SER A 98 6.49 -7.29 17.27
C SER A 98 7.12 -5.90 17.39
N PRO A 99 8.28 -5.76 18.06
CA PRO A 99 9.01 -4.49 18.15
C PRO A 99 9.44 -3.96 16.77
N SER A 100 9.51 -2.64 16.64
CA SER A 100 9.91 -1.89 15.43
C SER A 100 11.41 -2.02 15.08
N GLU A 101 12.23 -2.52 16.00
CA GLU A 101 13.61 -2.04 16.21
C GLU A 101 14.70 -2.40 15.18
N ARG A 102 14.48 -3.20 14.12
CA ARG A 102 15.61 -3.62 13.25
C ARG A 102 15.38 -3.72 11.73
N ASP A 103 14.17 -3.48 11.23
CA ASP A 103 13.90 -3.50 9.77
C ASP A 103 13.97 -2.10 9.12
N ILE A 104 14.32 -1.09 9.93
CA ILE A 104 14.22 0.33 9.61
C ILE A 104 15.63 0.92 9.59
N ASP A 105 16.46 0.47 8.66
CA ASP A 105 17.61 1.26 8.26
C ASP A 105 17.40 1.76 6.84
N LEU A 106 17.80 3.01 6.62
CA LEU A 106 17.51 3.89 5.49
C LEU A 106 16.17 4.62 5.62
N LYS A 107 16.22 5.83 6.18
CA LYS A 107 15.28 6.93 5.87
C LYS A 107 15.24 7.10 4.36
N ASP A 108 14.33 6.39 3.71
CA ASP A 108 14.09 6.52 2.29
C ASP A 108 12.90 7.47 2.11
N ASP A 109 13.19 8.73 1.85
CA ASP A 109 12.17 9.76 1.60
C ASP A 109 11.31 9.40 0.36
N LYS A 110 11.81 8.50 -0.49
CA LYS A 110 11.14 8.05 -1.72
C LYS A 110 10.17 6.89 -1.50
N SER A 111 10.12 6.28 -0.32
CA SER A 111 9.14 5.22 -0.06
C SER A 111 8.64 5.16 1.38
N THR A 112 7.35 4.85 1.55
CA THR A 112 6.68 4.71 2.84
C THR A 112 6.52 3.24 3.19
N LEU A 113 6.90 2.86 4.41
CA LEU A 113 6.88 1.48 4.89
C LEU A 113 5.65 1.23 5.74
N PHE A 114 4.92 0.16 5.42
CA PHE A 114 3.74 -0.29 6.15
C PHE A 114 3.95 -1.70 6.68
N LEU A 115 3.49 -1.96 7.90
CA LEU A 115 3.29 -3.31 8.43
C LEU A 115 1.83 -3.68 8.29
N ILE A 116 1.52 -4.68 7.46
CA ILE A 116 0.21 -5.31 7.39
C ILE A 116 0.28 -6.56 8.27
N ALA A 117 -0.50 -6.62 9.35
CA ALA A 117 -0.55 -7.81 10.20
C ALA A 117 -1.97 -8.26 10.48
N CYS A 118 -2.16 -9.57 10.60
CA CYS A 118 -3.45 -10.19 10.87
C CYS A 118 -3.31 -11.20 12.02
N TYR A 119 -2.99 -10.67 13.20
CA TYR A 119 -2.73 -11.50 14.38
C TYR A 119 -3.96 -12.30 14.79
N ALA A 120 -3.76 -13.57 15.15
CA ALA A 120 -4.84 -14.42 15.65
C ALA A 120 -5.57 -13.82 16.87
N ARG A 121 -4.87 -13.07 17.72
CA ARG A 121 -5.44 -12.37 18.88
C ARG A 121 -6.52 -11.37 18.47
N TYR A 122 -6.34 -10.66 17.36
CA TYR A 122 -7.28 -9.64 16.90
C TYR A 122 -8.27 -10.17 15.88
N ASN A 123 -7.93 -11.25 15.16
CA ASN A 123 -8.81 -11.95 14.22
C ASN A 123 -9.33 -11.04 13.07
N CYS A 124 -8.58 -9.97 12.77
CA CYS A 124 -8.77 -9.07 11.63
C CYS A 124 -7.44 -8.41 11.25
N PRO A 125 -7.29 -7.97 9.98
CA PRO A 125 -6.08 -7.31 9.52
C PRO A 125 -6.04 -5.85 10.00
N TYR A 126 -4.84 -5.43 10.38
CA TYR A 126 -4.49 -4.05 10.70
C TYR A 126 -3.26 -3.65 9.92
N VAL A 127 -3.14 -2.35 9.66
CA VAL A 127 -2.01 -1.78 8.95
C VAL A 127 -1.41 -0.71 9.82
N TRP A 128 -0.11 -0.73 10.04
CA TRP A 128 0.62 0.33 10.74
C TRP A 128 1.57 1.01 9.78
N VAL A 129 1.74 2.31 9.94
CA VAL A 129 2.81 3.05 9.31
C VAL A 129 4.09 2.80 10.10
N ARG A 130 5.23 2.72 9.42
CA ARG A 130 6.55 2.46 10.02
C ARG A 130 7.60 3.47 9.60
N SER A 131 7.40 4.17 8.49
CA SER A 131 8.22 5.31 8.08
C SER A 131 7.32 6.43 7.51
N ASN A 132 7.87 7.65 7.44
CA ASN A 132 7.24 8.82 6.81
C ASN A 132 5.80 9.10 7.29
N HIS A 133 5.57 9.01 8.59
CA HIS A 133 4.24 9.12 9.17
C HIS A 133 3.60 10.49 8.94
N GLU A 134 4.43 11.54 8.98
CA GLU A 134 4.08 12.94 8.77
C GLU A 134 3.47 13.23 7.39
N ARG A 135 3.67 12.33 6.41
CA ARG A 135 3.05 12.44 5.08
C ARG A 135 1.58 12.04 5.07
N LEU A 136 1.17 11.19 6.01
CA LEU A 136 -0.13 10.51 5.97
C LEU A 136 -1.02 10.88 7.16
N VAL A 137 -0.43 11.27 8.29
CA VAL A 137 -1.14 11.56 9.55
C VAL A 137 -0.59 12.84 10.16
N CYS A 138 -1.49 13.75 10.54
CA CYS A 138 -1.15 14.90 11.38
C CYS A 138 -1.07 14.44 12.84
N PHE A 139 0.09 14.58 13.46
CA PHE A 139 0.29 14.27 14.87
C PHE A 139 -0.02 15.48 15.75
N SER A 140 -0.40 15.20 17.00
CA SER A 140 -0.49 16.24 18.04
C SER A 140 0.92 16.82 18.32
N ALA A 141 0.97 18.08 18.76
CA ALA A 141 2.24 18.76 19.05
C ALA A 141 2.99 18.20 20.28
N ASP A 142 2.30 17.39 21.09
CA ASP A 142 2.85 16.69 22.24
C ASP A 142 3.58 15.41 21.79
N GLU A 143 4.87 15.30 22.09
CA GLU A 143 5.73 14.20 21.64
C GLU A 143 5.31 12.83 22.21
N GLU A 144 4.81 12.76 23.45
CA GLU A 144 4.37 11.49 24.04
C GLU A 144 3.10 10.98 23.34
N ILE A 145 2.15 11.88 23.10
CA ILE A 145 0.92 11.58 22.37
C ILE A 145 1.23 11.22 20.92
N ALA A 146 2.15 11.95 20.28
CA ALA A 146 2.58 11.68 18.92
C ALA A 146 3.22 10.29 18.79
N ASN A 147 4.04 9.87 19.76
CA ASN A 147 4.65 8.53 19.74
C ASN A 147 3.61 7.42 19.94
N GLN A 148 2.63 7.60 20.83
CA GLN A 148 1.51 6.65 20.96
C GLN A 148 0.64 6.58 19.69
N GLN A 149 0.47 7.71 18.99
CA GLN A 149 -0.24 7.75 17.71
C GLN A 149 0.51 7.03 16.58
N LYS A 150 1.86 7.01 16.59
CA LYS A 150 2.66 6.25 15.60
C LYS A 150 2.49 4.74 15.73
N ASP A 151 2.26 4.24 16.96
CA ASP A 151 2.01 2.82 17.21
C ASP A 151 0.55 2.39 16.99
N SER A 152 -0.33 3.34 16.67
CA SER A 152 -1.72 3.08 16.36
C SER A 152 -1.89 2.61 14.90
N PRO A 153 -2.75 1.62 14.62
CA PRO A 153 -3.00 1.18 13.26
C PRO A 153 -3.79 2.24 12.47
N LEU A 154 -3.51 2.32 11.17
CA LEU A 154 -4.18 3.18 10.20
C LEU A 154 -5.63 2.72 9.97
N LYS A 155 -6.56 3.68 9.99
CA LYS A 155 -7.98 3.43 9.76
C LYS A 155 -8.30 3.38 8.26
N LEU A 156 -8.00 2.24 7.65
CA LEU A 156 -8.33 1.98 6.24
C LEU A 156 -9.80 1.57 6.07
N ARG A 157 -10.39 1.88 4.91
CA ARG A 157 -11.74 1.45 4.53
C ARG A 157 -11.78 -0.06 4.34
N SER A 158 -10.75 -0.64 3.75
CA SER A 158 -10.57 -2.09 3.57
C SER A 158 -10.55 -2.84 4.91
N THR A 159 -9.75 -2.40 5.88
CA THR A 159 -9.67 -3.04 7.21
C THR A 159 -10.94 -2.81 8.03
N SER A 160 -11.53 -1.62 7.99
CA SER A 160 -12.78 -1.30 8.70
C SER A 160 -13.98 -2.11 8.19
N SER A 161 -13.99 -2.42 6.90
CA SER A 161 -15.06 -3.23 6.27
C SER A 161 -14.86 -4.74 6.43
N TRP A 162 -13.79 -5.19 7.08
CA TRP A 162 -13.48 -6.61 7.30
C TRP A 162 -14.70 -7.39 7.80
N LYS A 163 -15.38 -6.97 8.87
CA LYS A 163 -16.53 -7.73 9.39
C LYS A 163 -17.73 -7.80 8.44
N LYS A 164 -17.85 -6.87 7.48
CA LYS A 164 -19.03 -6.69 6.62
C LYS A 164 -18.85 -7.23 5.20
N ARG A 165 -17.63 -7.23 4.67
CA ARG A 165 -17.29 -7.63 3.30
C ARG A 165 -16.14 -8.63 3.32
N ASP A 166 -15.98 -9.44 2.28
CA ASP A 166 -14.84 -10.35 2.13
C ASP A 166 -13.59 -9.62 1.63
N THR A 167 -13.08 -8.69 2.45
CA THR A 167 -11.87 -7.92 2.15
C THR A 167 -10.67 -8.84 1.92
N LYS A 168 -9.96 -8.63 0.81
CA LYS A 168 -8.76 -9.36 0.43
C LYS A 168 -7.50 -8.55 0.72
N LEU A 169 -6.35 -9.22 0.68
CA LEU A 169 -5.07 -8.55 0.87
C LEU A 169 -4.80 -7.47 -0.19
N TRP A 170 -5.12 -7.74 -1.46
CA TRP A 170 -4.94 -6.77 -2.53
C TRP A 170 -5.85 -5.55 -2.39
N ASP A 171 -7.02 -5.65 -1.74
CA ASP A 171 -7.82 -4.46 -1.43
C ASP A 171 -7.08 -3.49 -0.51
N ILE A 172 -6.39 -4.03 0.50
CA ILE A 172 -5.57 -3.27 1.45
C ILE A 172 -4.37 -2.66 0.71
N ILE A 173 -3.65 -3.44 -0.10
CA ILE A 173 -2.49 -2.98 -0.87
C ILE A 173 -2.89 -1.87 -1.85
N ALA A 174 -3.98 -2.04 -2.59
CA ALA A 174 -4.47 -1.03 -3.53
C ALA A 174 -4.85 0.27 -2.82
N GLU A 175 -5.42 0.19 -1.61
CA GLU A 175 -5.75 1.38 -0.82
C GLU A 175 -4.49 2.12 -0.37
N ILE A 176 -3.49 1.43 0.19
CA ILE A 176 -2.24 2.08 0.64
C ILE A 176 -1.42 2.65 -0.53
N VAL A 177 -1.43 2.00 -1.70
CA VAL A 177 -0.77 2.53 -2.92
C VAL A 177 -1.42 3.84 -3.35
N LYS A 178 -2.75 3.89 -3.38
CA LYS A 178 -3.50 5.11 -3.71
C LYS A 178 -3.31 6.23 -2.68
N LEU A 179 -3.07 5.89 -1.42
CA LEU A 179 -2.79 6.86 -0.37
C LEU A 179 -1.39 7.49 -0.49
N CYS A 180 -0.39 6.73 -0.97
CA CYS A 180 1.00 7.21 -1.02
C CYS A 180 1.36 7.95 -2.32
N MET A 181 0.63 7.67 -3.40
CA MET A 181 0.98 8.14 -4.75
C MET A 181 0.01 9.20 -5.27
N TYR A 182 0.55 10.28 -5.83
CA TYR A 182 -0.22 11.30 -6.54
C TYR A 182 0.40 11.63 -7.90
N PRO A 183 -0.37 11.63 -9.01
CA PRO A 183 -1.74 11.12 -9.08
C PRO A 183 -1.79 9.62 -8.74
N ALA A 184 -2.91 9.17 -8.17
CA ALA A 184 -3.08 7.76 -7.84
C ALA A 184 -2.98 6.92 -9.13
N PRO A 185 -2.18 5.83 -9.14
CA PRO A 185 -1.98 5.04 -10.34
C PRO A 185 -3.29 4.38 -10.77
N LEU A 186 -3.56 4.38 -12.09
CA LEU A 186 -4.73 3.73 -12.68
C LEU A 186 -4.73 2.21 -12.42
N ASN A 187 -3.54 1.62 -12.32
CA ASN A 187 -3.33 0.23 -11.91
C ASN A 187 -2.37 0.22 -10.70
N PRO A 188 -2.83 -0.04 -9.46
CA PRO A 188 -1.94 -0.12 -8.31
C PRO A 188 -0.99 -1.33 -8.38
N PHE A 189 -1.30 -2.34 -9.19
CA PHE A 189 -0.53 -3.57 -9.38
C PHE A 189 0.29 -3.57 -10.66
N THR A 190 0.65 -2.40 -11.21
CA THR A 190 1.44 -2.34 -12.45
C THR A 190 2.68 -3.21 -12.35
N VAL A 191 2.83 -4.08 -13.35
CA VAL A 191 3.95 -5.00 -13.44
C VAL A 191 5.19 -4.29 -13.96
N ASP A 192 6.32 -4.48 -13.29
CA ASP A 192 7.63 -4.11 -13.81
C ASP A 192 8.18 -5.23 -14.70
N PHE A 193 7.94 -5.12 -16.00
CA PHE A 193 8.45 -6.09 -16.96
C PHE A 193 9.99 -6.09 -17.06
N LYS A 194 10.65 -4.96 -16.77
CA LYS A 194 12.12 -4.87 -16.82
C LYS A 194 12.75 -5.68 -15.70
N TYR A 195 12.11 -5.72 -14.53
CA TYR A 195 12.51 -6.60 -13.44
C TYR A 195 12.58 -8.06 -13.90
N PHE A 196 11.54 -8.56 -14.58
CA PHE A 196 11.50 -9.94 -15.06
C PHE A 196 12.54 -10.20 -16.15
N GLU A 197 12.74 -9.25 -17.08
CA GLU A 197 13.77 -9.37 -18.13
C GLU A 197 15.18 -9.54 -17.55
N GLY A 198 15.46 -8.96 -16.38
CA GLY A 198 16.74 -9.11 -15.68
C GLY A 198 16.94 -10.43 -14.93
N LEU A 199 15.91 -11.27 -14.79
CA LEU A 199 16.02 -12.54 -14.08
C LEU A 199 16.59 -13.67 -14.96
N PRO A 200 17.34 -14.63 -14.37
CA PRO A 200 17.73 -15.86 -15.05
C PRO A 200 16.50 -16.64 -15.56
N SER A 201 16.64 -17.35 -16.68
CA SER A 201 15.51 -17.99 -17.39
C SER A 201 14.61 -18.87 -16.50
N GLY A 202 15.20 -19.70 -15.63
CA GLY A 202 14.43 -20.56 -14.72
C GLY A 202 13.66 -19.79 -13.65
N GLU A 203 14.31 -18.80 -13.03
CA GLU A 203 13.69 -17.93 -12.03
C GLU A 203 12.59 -17.05 -12.65
N ARG A 204 12.86 -16.52 -13.86
CA ARG A 204 11.90 -15.72 -14.63
C ARG A 204 10.63 -16.51 -14.91
N LEU A 205 10.74 -17.79 -15.29
CA LEU A 205 9.59 -18.64 -15.58
C LEU A 205 8.70 -18.84 -14.34
N ILE A 206 9.31 -19.15 -13.18
CA ILE A 206 8.59 -19.35 -11.93
C ILE A 206 7.95 -18.03 -11.47
N ALA A 207 8.70 -16.94 -11.51
CA ALA A 207 8.25 -15.64 -11.02
C ALA A 207 7.12 -15.06 -11.89
N THR A 208 7.21 -15.18 -13.21
CA THR A 208 6.15 -14.74 -14.13
C THR A 208 4.87 -15.58 -13.99
N GLY A 209 4.99 -16.90 -13.81
CA GLY A 209 3.84 -17.77 -13.56
C GLY A 209 3.14 -17.46 -12.23
N ALA A 210 3.91 -17.23 -11.16
CA ALA A 210 3.38 -16.83 -9.86
C ALA A 210 2.68 -15.46 -9.92
N MET A 211 3.28 -14.48 -10.59
CA MET A 211 2.69 -13.15 -10.80
C MET A 211 1.40 -13.24 -11.64
N ALA A 212 1.37 -14.02 -12.72
CA ALA A 212 0.17 -14.21 -13.52
C ALA A 212 -0.98 -14.83 -12.71
N SER A 213 -0.69 -15.85 -11.89
CA SER A 213 -1.67 -16.45 -10.97
C SER A 213 -2.22 -15.44 -9.95
N PHE A 214 -1.38 -14.52 -9.46
CA PHE A 214 -1.79 -13.45 -8.57
C PHE A 214 -2.70 -12.43 -9.27
N LEU A 215 -2.28 -11.89 -10.43
CA LEU A 215 -3.09 -10.91 -11.17
C LEU A 215 -4.44 -11.50 -11.59
N GLN A 216 -4.49 -12.78 -11.96
CA GLN A 216 -5.74 -13.47 -12.24
C GLN A 216 -6.70 -13.43 -11.04
N LYS A 217 -6.20 -13.66 -9.83
CA LYS A 217 -7.00 -13.56 -8.60
C LYS A 217 -7.50 -12.15 -8.34
N VAL A 218 -6.64 -11.15 -8.54
CA VAL A 218 -7.01 -9.73 -8.41
C VAL A 218 -8.14 -9.37 -9.37
N VAL A 219 -8.05 -9.75 -10.65
CA VAL A 219 -9.09 -9.44 -11.65
C VAL A 219 -10.41 -10.16 -11.35
N THR A 220 -10.34 -11.41 -10.86
CA THR A 220 -11.55 -12.16 -10.48
C THR A 220 -12.16 -11.71 -9.16
N SER A 221 -11.42 -10.91 -8.39
CA SER A 221 -11.86 -10.44 -7.08
C SER A 221 -12.73 -9.21 -7.24
N GLY A 222 -14.03 -9.40 -7.45
CA GLY A 222 -15.00 -8.31 -7.47
C GLY A 222 -14.75 -7.25 -8.55
N GLU A 223 -15.49 -6.15 -8.48
CA GLU A 223 -15.42 -5.06 -9.46
C GLU A 223 -14.55 -3.92 -8.92
N HIS A 224 -13.35 -3.78 -9.48
CA HIS A 224 -12.48 -2.65 -9.20
C HIS A 224 -12.24 -1.82 -10.45
N ALA A 225 -12.13 -0.49 -10.28
CA ALA A 225 -11.86 0.45 -11.37
C ALA A 225 -10.56 0.16 -12.14
N TYR A 226 -9.62 -0.55 -11.51
CA TYR A 226 -8.33 -0.91 -12.10
C TYR A 226 -8.35 -2.27 -12.83
N ASN A 227 -9.45 -3.03 -12.80
CA ASN A 227 -9.49 -4.40 -13.35
C ASN A 227 -9.11 -4.47 -14.83
N ALA A 228 -9.57 -3.53 -15.65
CA ALA A 228 -9.23 -3.48 -17.07
C ALA A 228 -7.70 -3.35 -17.28
N ARG A 229 -7.04 -2.51 -16.48
CA ARG A 229 -5.60 -2.28 -16.58
C ARG A 229 -4.77 -3.44 -16.01
N VAL A 230 -5.27 -4.10 -14.97
CA VAL A 230 -4.65 -5.34 -14.46
C VAL A 230 -4.79 -6.46 -15.50
N LEU A 231 -5.92 -6.53 -16.22
CA LEU A 231 -6.13 -7.50 -17.29
C LEU A 231 -5.18 -7.27 -18.47
N ASP A 232 -4.95 -6.00 -18.86
CA ASP A 232 -3.95 -5.63 -19.86
C ASP A 232 -2.55 -6.17 -19.47
N ASP A 233 -2.11 -5.90 -18.24
CA ASP A 233 -0.82 -6.38 -17.71
C ASP A 233 -0.76 -7.91 -17.62
N LEU A 234 -1.85 -8.56 -17.20
CA LEU A 234 -1.96 -10.02 -17.14
C LEU A 234 -1.81 -10.65 -18.53
N GLY A 235 -2.46 -10.08 -19.55
CA GLY A 235 -2.37 -10.56 -20.93
C GLY A 235 -0.94 -10.50 -21.46
N GLU A 236 -0.26 -9.37 -21.27
CA GLU A 236 1.13 -9.19 -21.69
C GLU A 236 2.09 -10.10 -20.91
N LEU A 237 1.91 -10.22 -19.59
CA LEU A 237 2.71 -11.11 -18.74
C LEU A 237 2.56 -12.57 -19.15
N THR A 238 1.33 -13.01 -19.42
CA THR A 238 1.02 -14.38 -19.84
C THR A 238 1.65 -14.69 -21.20
N ARG A 239 1.53 -13.75 -22.16
CA ARG A 239 2.17 -13.88 -23.48
C ARG A 239 3.68 -14.05 -23.37
N ARG A 240 4.34 -13.28 -22.51
CA ARG A 240 5.79 -13.39 -22.23
C ARG A 240 6.14 -14.71 -21.55
N HIS A 241 5.38 -15.11 -20.53
CA HIS A 241 5.58 -16.37 -19.80
C HIS A 241 5.57 -17.58 -20.74
N PHE A 242 4.59 -17.68 -21.65
CA PHE A 242 4.55 -18.78 -22.62
C PHE A 242 5.68 -18.76 -23.64
N LYS A 243 6.12 -17.56 -24.08
CA LYS A 243 7.29 -17.42 -24.95
C LYS A 243 8.56 -17.91 -24.25
N ASP A 244 8.73 -17.55 -22.97
CA ASP A 244 9.85 -17.98 -22.15
C ASP A 244 9.82 -19.49 -21.90
N LEU A 245 8.64 -20.05 -21.61
CA LEU A 245 8.44 -21.49 -21.45
C LEU A 245 8.87 -22.26 -22.71
N GLN A 246 8.41 -21.83 -23.89
CA GLN A 246 8.80 -22.45 -25.16
C GLN A 246 10.31 -22.37 -25.42
N THR A 247 10.94 -21.25 -25.03
CA THR A 247 12.38 -21.06 -25.21
C THR A 247 13.16 -21.96 -24.26
N PHE A 248 12.71 -22.06 -23.00
CA PHE A 248 13.34 -22.89 -21.97
C PHE A 248 13.27 -24.39 -22.31
N THR A 249 12.11 -24.87 -22.77
CA THR A 249 11.94 -26.28 -23.19
C THR A 249 12.81 -26.64 -24.39
N ARG A 250 13.17 -25.68 -25.25
CA ARG A 250 14.05 -25.94 -26.40
C ARG A 250 15.55 -25.94 -26.05
N GLN A 251 15.90 -25.37 -24.89
CA GLN A 251 17.28 -25.26 -24.41
C GLN A 251 17.64 -26.33 -23.37
N SER A 252 16.63 -27.05 -22.85
CA SER A 252 16.77 -28.17 -21.92
C SER A 252 16.75 -29.50 -22.68
#